data_AF-A0A822FDA5-F1
#
_entry.id   AF-A0A822FDA5-F1
#
_cell.length_a   1.000
_cell.length_b   1.000
_cell.length_c   1.000
_cell.angle_alpha   90.00
_cell.angle_beta   90.00
_cell.angle_gamma   90.00
#
_symmetry.space_group_name_H-M   'P 1'
#
loop_
_entity.id
_entity.type
_entity.pdbx_description
1 polymer ?
#
loop_
_entity_poly.entity_id
_entity_poly.type
_entity_poly.pdbx_seq_one_letter_code
_entity_poly.pdbx_strand_id
1 'polypeptide(L)'
;AARQAAVISLNEANNFPMITAITTLEREAQVPHEESSLYGLITLQAPPALQFDNQPIMQSRAPIDLVCIVDQSGSMGGQKIALLKKTLIDIVDQLGELDRLAIISFNTDAIDRSHGLRRMTQQK
;
A
#
# COMPACT_ATOMS: atom_id res chain seq x y z
N ALA A 1 -35.81 -10.94 2.95
CA ALA A 1 -34.62 -10.20 3.39
C ALA A 1 -34.76 -8.75 2.94
N ALA A 2 -34.66 -7.79 3.87
CA ALA A 2 -34.63 -6.38 3.51
C ALA A 2 -33.16 -6.01 3.20
N ARG A 3 -32.93 -5.34 2.07
CA ARG A 3 -31.61 -4.84 1.67
C ARG A 3 -31.65 -3.32 1.78
N GLN A 4 -30.74 -2.75 2.56
CA GLN A 4 -30.55 -1.32 2.66
C GLN A 4 -29.10 -1.01 2.28
N ALA A 5 -28.93 -0.18 1.25
CA ALA A 5 -27.63 0.34 0.84
C ALA A 5 -27.51 1.78 1.33
N ALA A 6 -26.38 2.11 1.94
CA ALA A 6 -26.03 3.48 2.28
C ALA A 6 -24.70 3.83 1.63
N VAL A 7 -24.64 4.98 0.95
CA VAL A 7 -23.39 5.52 0.42
C VAL A 7 -22.95 6.62 1.37
N ILE A 8 -21.77 6.48 1.95
CA ILE A 8 -21.20 7.45 2.88
C ILE A 8 -19.89 7.94 2.28
N SER A 9 -19.85 9.22 1.93
CA SER A 9 -18.62 9.92 1.54
C SER A 9 -17.96 10.46 2.80
N LEU A 10 -16.79 9.92 3.16
CA LEU A 10 -16.02 10.38 4.31
C LEU A 10 -15.06 11.48 3.86
N ASN A 11 -15.09 12.64 4.54
CA ASN A 11 -14.14 13.73 4.35
C ASN A 11 -13.61 14.17 5.71
N GLU A 12 -12.32 13.94 5.96
CA GLU A 12 -11.60 14.71 6.97
C GLU A 12 -10.80 15.79 6.26
N ALA A 13 -11.07 17.03 6.67
CA ALA A 13 -10.51 18.26 6.16
C ALA A 13 -8.98 18.21 6.01
N ASN A 14 -8.51 17.81 4.84
CA ASN A 14 -7.15 17.98 4.30
C ASN A 14 -7.22 17.53 2.84
N ASN A 15 -6.37 18.10 1.98
CA ASN A 15 -6.37 18.02 0.51
C ASN A 15 -6.14 16.60 -0.09
N PHE A 16 -6.70 15.55 0.49
CA PHE A 16 -6.60 14.16 0.05
C PHE A 16 -7.75 13.79 -0.89
N PRO A 17 -7.50 12.93 -1.90
CA PRO A 17 -8.54 12.54 -2.82
C PRO A 17 -9.60 11.66 -2.13
N MET A 18 -10.87 11.95 -2.41
CA MET A 18 -12.04 11.40 -1.71
C MET A 18 -12.16 9.87 -1.92
N ILE A 19 -12.06 9.11 -0.83
CA ILE A 19 -12.40 7.67 -0.84
C ILE A 19 -13.92 7.54 -0.70
N THR A 20 -14.53 6.72 -1.53
CA THR A 20 -15.98 6.44 -1.45
C THR A 20 -16.21 5.11 -0.74
N ALA A 21 -17.00 5.10 0.33
CA ALA A 21 -17.42 3.89 1.02
C ALA A 21 -18.89 3.58 0.72
N ILE A 22 -19.15 2.40 0.18
CA ILE A 22 -20.50 1.90 -0.11
C ILE A 22 -20.76 0.73 0.84
N THR A 23 -21.81 0.82 1.66
CA THR A 23 -22.20 -0.28 2.53
C THR A 23 -23.53 -0.89 2.10
N THR A 24 -23.57 -2.22 2.08
CA THR A 24 -24.79 -3.00 1.81
C THR A 24 -25.02 -3.92 2.98
N LEU A 25 -26.15 -3.75 3.67
CA LEU A 25 -26.52 -4.57 4.82
C LEU A 25 -27.53 -5.62 4.39
N GLU A 26 -27.24 -6.88 4.74
CA GLU A 26 -28.19 -7.98 4.59
C GLU A 26 -28.75 -8.36 5.96
N ARG A 27 -30.08 -8.27 6.09
CA ARG A 27 -30.80 -8.67 7.28
C ARG A 27 -31.76 -9.81 6.96
N GLU A 28 -31.61 -10.92 7.69
CA GLU A 28 -32.58 -12.02 7.66
C GLU A 28 -33.87 -11.65 8.40
N ALA A 29 -34.96 -12.37 8.10
CA ALA A 29 -36.24 -12.14 8.77
C ALA A 29 -36.09 -12.52 10.25
N GLN A 30 -36.35 -11.56 11.14
CA GLN A 30 -36.08 -11.73 12.56
C GLN A 30 -37.25 -12.42 13.28
N VAL A 31 -36.94 -13.46 14.04
CA VAL A 31 -37.84 -14.03 15.06
C VAL A 31 -37.74 -13.15 16.32
N PRO A 32 -38.85 -12.72 16.94
CA PRO A 32 -38.80 -11.92 18.16
C PRO A 32 -38.01 -12.66 19.26
N HIS A 33 -37.14 -11.94 19.98
CA HIS A 33 -36.33 -12.40 21.12
C HIS A 33 -35.05 -13.22 20.83
N GLU A 34 -34.57 -13.34 19.59
CA GLU A 34 -33.24 -13.90 19.31
C GLU A 34 -32.20 -12.84 18.95
N GLU A 35 -30.97 -13.00 19.49
CA GLU A 35 -29.79 -12.24 19.05
C GLU A 35 -29.54 -12.52 17.58
N SER A 36 -29.58 -11.47 16.76
CA SER A 36 -29.42 -11.58 15.32
C SER A 36 -28.06 -11.01 14.91
N SER A 37 -27.29 -11.78 14.13
CA SER A 37 -26.07 -11.29 13.49
C SER A 37 -26.41 -10.52 12.22
N LEU A 38 -25.83 -9.33 12.05
CA LEU A 38 -25.96 -8.51 10.85
C LEU A 38 -24.70 -8.66 10.01
N TYR A 39 -24.85 -9.04 8.75
CA TYR A 39 -23.75 -9.09 7.80
C TYR A 39 -23.81 -7.87 6.88
N GLY A 40 -22.65 -7.24 6.68
CA GLY A 40 -22.52 -6.08 5.82
C GLY A 40 -21.32 -6.22 4.90
N LEU A 41 -21.50 -5.87 3.63
CA LEU A 41 -20.40 -5.66 2.71
C LEU A 41 -20.06 -4.18 2.69
N ILE A 42 -18.79 -3.85 2.95
CA ILE A 42 -18.25 -2.50 2.77
C ILE A 42 -17.31 -2.53 1.57
N THR A 43 -17.64 -1.76 0.54
CA THR A 43 -16.80 -1.54 -0.63
C THR A 43 -16.12 -0.20 -0.48
N LEU A 44 -14.78 -0.21 -0.46
CA LEU A 44 -13.96 0.99 -0.49
C LEU A 44 -13.49 1.23 -1.92
N GLN A 45 -13.91 2.33 -2.52
CA GLN A 45 -13.49 2.74 -3.85
C GLN A 45 -12.47 3.87 -3.73
N ALA A 46 -11.28 3.62 -4.30
CA ALA A 46 -10.25 4.63 -4.42
C ALA A 46 -10.71 5.75 -5.37
N PRO A 47 -10.30 7.00 -5.11
CA PRO A 47 -10.52 8.10 -6.03
C PRO A 47 -9.89 7.82 -7.39
N PRO A 48 -10.45 8.36 -8.50
CA PRO A 48 -9.76 8.33 -9.78
C PRO A 48 -8.39 8.99 -9.61
N ALA A 49 -7.35 8.41 -10.22
CA ALA A 49 -6.00 8.96 -10.15
C ALA A 49 -6.06 10.44 -10.52
N LEU A 50 -5.66 11.33 -9.59
CA LEU A 50 -5.67 12.76 -9.81
C LEU A 50 -4.73 13.09 -10.97
N GLN A 51 -5.27 13.17 -12.17
CA GLN A 51 -4.61 13.82 -13.30
C GLN A 51 -4.74 15.31 -13.03
N PHE A 52 -3.77 15.87 -12.33
CA PHE A 52 -3.64 17.32 -12.28
C PHE A 52 -3.22 17.76 -13.68
N ASP A 53 -4.16 18.32 -14.43
CA ASP A 53 -3.89 18.92 -15.73
C ASP A 53 -2.68 19.85 -15.63
N ASN A 54 -1.62 19.51 -16.36
CA ASN A 54 -0.40 20.29 -16.54
C ASN A 54 0.49 20.56 -15.30
N GLN A 55 0.41 19.77 -14.23
CA GLN A 55 1.46 19.79 -13.18
C GLN A 55 2.33 18.53 -13.27
N PRO A 56 3.68 18.64 -13.25
CA PRO A 56 4.53 17.47 -13.18
C PRO A 56 4.13 16.62 -11.97
N ILE A 57 4.08 15.30 -12.17
CA ILE A 57 3.47 14.24 -11.33
C ILE A 57 4.07 14.18 -9.89
N MET A 58 4.96 15.09 -9.54
CA MET A 58 5.72 15.15 -8.29
C MET A 58 4.90 15.57 -7.06
N GLN A 59 3.60 15.87 -7.15
CA GLN A 59 2.88 16.54 -6.05
C GLN A 59 1.62 15.89 -5.49
N SER A 60 1.33 14.60 -5.70
CA SER A 60 0.16 14.01 -5.01
C SER A 60 0.20 12.51 -4.73
N ARG A 61 1.38 11.92 -4.49
CA ARG A 61 1.44 10.63 -3.78
C ARG A 61 2.02 10.83 -2.40
N ALA A 62 1.40 10.18 -1.41
CA ALA A 62 1.98 10.12 -0.08
C ALA A 62 3.36 9.43 -0.17
N PRO A 63 4.40 9.97 0.51
CA PRO A 63 5.69 9.31 0.58
C PRO A 63 5.54 7.89 1.15
N ILE A 64 6.29 6.93 0.60
CA ILE A 64 6.28 5.54 1.06
C ILE A 64 7.59 5.15 1.74
N ASP A 65 7.49 4.17 2.63
CA ASP A 65 8.63 3.44 3.19
C ASP A 65 8.67 2.04 2.60
N LEU A 66 9.72 1.75 1.82
CA LEU A 66 9.96 0.43 1.27
C LEU A 66 11.06 -0.28 2.06
N VAL A 67 10.78 -1.47 2.57
CA VAL A 67 11.76 -2.33 3.26
C VAL A 67 11.90 -3.62 2.47
N CYS A 68 13.06 -3.82 1.84
CA CYS A 68 13.37 -5.01 1.06
C CYS A 68 14.18 -6.00 1.91
N ILE A 69 13.62 -7.16 2.19
CA ILE A 69 14.31 -8.25 2.88
C ILE A 69 14.83 -9.23 1.82
N VAL A 70 16.16 -9.36 1.71
CA VAL A 70 16.84 -10.06 0.63
C VAL A 70 17.50 -11.34 1.14
N ASP A 71 17.11 -12.49 0.57
CA ASP A 71 17.75 -13.77 0.87
C ASP A 71 19.15 -13.84 0.23
N GLN A 72 20.15 -14.17 1.04
CA GLN A 72 21.53 -14.39 0.63
C GLN A 72 21.99 -15.86 0.80
N SER A 73 21.04 -16.77 0.98
CA SER A 73 21.29 -18.21 1.06
C SER A 73 22.00 -18.73 -0.19
N GLY A 74 22.65 -19.89 -0.08
CA GLY A 74 23.32 -20.53 -1.21
C GLY A 74 22.40 -20.77 -2.42
N SER A 75 21.08 -20.89 -2.20
CA SER A 75 20.08 -21.10 -3.26
C SER A 75 19.88 -19.89 -4.17
N MET A 76 20.26 -18.69 -3.69
CA MET A 76 20.19 -17.42 -4.40
C MET A 76 21.45 -17.12 -5.24
N GLY A 77 22.45 -18.01 -5.21
CA GLY A 77 23.68 -17.87 -5.99
C GLY A 77 23.47 -17.75 -7.51
N GLY A 78 24.48 -17.24 -8.20
CA GLY A 78 24.52 -17.14 -9.66
C GLY A 78 23.55 -16.07 -10.21
N GLN A 79 22.73 -16.45 -11.19
CA GLN A 79 21.87 -15.49 -11.91
C GLN A 79 20.73 -14.93 -11.05
N LYS A 80 20.26 -15.64 -10.03
CA LYS A 80 19.13 -15.21 -9.20
C LYS A 80 19.45 -13.92 -8.43
N ILE A 81 20.59 -13.88 -7.73
CA ILE A 81 21.03 -12.67 -7.04
C ILE A 81 21.38 -11.53 -8.02
N ALA A 82 21.87 -11.85 -9.22
CA ALA A 82 22.14 -10.84 -10.24
C ALA A 82 20.84 -10.17 -10.75
N LEU A 83 19.80 -10.96 -11.00
CA LEU A 83 18.47 -10.46 -11.37
C LEU A 83 17.83 -9.66 -10.23
N LEU A 84 17.99 -10.11 -8.98
CA LEU A 84 17.48 -9.37 -7.83
C LEU A 84 18.15 -8.00 -7.71
N LYS A 85 19.48 -7.93 -7.85
CA LYS A 85 20.21 -6.65 -7.84
C LYS A 85 19.72 -5.70 -8.93
N LYS A 86 19.56 -6.21 -10.16
CA LYS A 86 19.01 -5.41 -11.27
C LYS A 86 17.61 -4.88 -10.93
N THR A 87 16.74 -5.75 -10.42
CA THR A 87 15.37 -5.38 -10.02
C THR A 87 15.37 -4.32 -8.91
N LEU A 88 16.26 -4.44 -7.93
CA LEU A 88 16.38 -3.45 -6.85
C LEU A 88 16.87 -2.09 -7.36
N ILE A 89 17.76 -2.07 -8.34
CA ILE A 89 18.16 -0.82 -9.02
C ILE A 89 16.96 -0.21 -9.74
N ASP A 90 16.22 -1.02 -10.50
CA ASP A 90 15.02 -0.55 -11.21
C ASP A 90 13.94 -0.03 -10.25
N ILE A 91 13.86 -0.57 -9.02
CA ILE A 91 12.96 -0.07 -7.97
C ILE A 91 13.44 1.28 -7.45
N VAL A 92 14.74 1.46 -7.20
CA VAL A 92 15.30 2.75 -6.75
C VAL A 92 14.98 3.85 -7.75
N ASP A 93 15.05 3.56 -9.05
CA ASP A 93 14.73 4.51 -10.12
C ASP A 93 13.24 4.91 -10.17
N GLN A 94 12.36 4.09 -9.60
CA GLN A 94 10.91 4.35 -9.51
C GLN A 94 10.51 5.07 -8.21
N LEU A 95 11.39 5.13 -7.21
CA LEU A 95 11.10 5.81 -5.95
C LEU A 95 11.21 7.33 -6.11
N GLY A 96 10.28 8.05 -5.47
CA GLY A 96 10.30 9.50 -5.42
C GLY A 96 11.28 10.02 -4.37
N GLU A 97 11.67 11.30 -4.47
CA GLU A 97 12.67 11.92 -3.57
C GLU A 97 12.28 11.92 -2.09
N LEU A 98 10.97 11.89 -1.81
CA LEU A 98 10.42 11.83 -0.46
C LEU A 98 10.29 10.40 0.07
N ASP A 99 10.41 9.38 -0.79
CA ASP A 99 10.33 7.98 -0.39
C ASP A 99 11.58 7.56 0.37
N ARG A 100 11.40 6.54 1.22
CA ARG A 100 12.49 5.96 1.99
C ARG A 100 12.66 4.48 1.65
N LEU A 101 13.91 4.04 1.50
CA LEU A 101 14.27 2.65 1.24
C LEU A 101 15.17 2.12 2.35
N ALA A 102 14.91 0.88 2.77
CA ALA A 102 15.82 0.06 3.56
C ALA A 102 16.00 -1.30 2.89
N ILE A 103 17.22 -1.83 2.87
CA ILE A 103 17.51 -3.16 2.35
C ILE A 103 18.18 -3.96 3.48
N ILE A 104 17.62 -5.12 3.80
CA ILE A 104 18.06 -6.00 4.87
C ILE A 104 18.40 -7.35 4.24
N SER A 105 19.67 -7.74 4.23
CA SER A 105 20.04 -9.08 3.80
C SER A 105 19.92 -10.08 4.94
N PHE A 106 19.40 -11.27 4.66
CA PHE A 106 19.26 -12.36 5.62
C PHE A 106 19.73 -13.69 5.05
N ASN A 107 20.19 -14.57 5.93
CA ASN A 107 20.44 -15.99 5.64
C ASN A 107 19.86 -16.85 6.77
N THR A 108 20.66 -17.28 7.75
CA THR A 108 20.22 -17.95 8.99
C THR A 108 19.74 -16.94 10.03
N ASP A 109 20.38 -15.77 10.08
CA ASP A 109 19.95 -14.63 10.87
C ASP A 109 19.80 -13.40 9.96
N ALA A 110 19.08 -12.38 10.41
CA ALA A 110 19.11 -11.07 9.75
C ALA A 110 20.43 -10.37 10.11
N ILE A 111 21.47 -10.64 9.31
CA ILE A 111 22.85 -10.24 9.61
C ILE A 111 23.09 -8.75 9.34
N ASP A 112 22.34 -8.13 8.43
CA ASP A 112 22.64 -6.77 7.99
C ASP A 112 21.49 -5.77 8.20
N ARG A 113 21.68 -4.86 9.16
CA ARG A 113 20.83 -3.66 9.38
C ARG A 113 21.57 -2.38 9.00
N SER A 114 22.68 -2.46 8.25
CA SER A 114 23.62 -1.35 8.07
C SER A 114 23.00 -0.09 7.45
N HIS A 115 21.83 -0.19 6.83
CA HIS A 115 21.12 0.94 6.23
C HIS A 115 19.65 0.96 6.68
N GLY A 116 19.36 1.70 7.76
CA GLY A 116 17.98 2.08 8.10
C GLY A 116 17.33 2.90 6.99
N LEU A 117 16.03 3.19 7.09
CA LEU A 117 15.27 3.94 6.07
C LEU A 117 16.00 5.21 5.62
N ARG A 118 16.53 5.20 4.39
CA ARG A 118 17.20 6.35 3.77
C ARG A 118 16.26 7.01 2.79
N ARG A 119 16.23 8.35 2.79
CA ARG A 119 15.52 9.09 1.74
C ARG A 119 16.20 8.86 0.40
N MET A 120 15.40 8.67 -0.64
CA MET A 120 15.85 8.52 -2.02
C MET A 120 16.07 9.90 -2.68
N THR A 121 16.78 10.80 -1.99
CA THR A 121 17.20 12.07 -2.60
C THR A 121 18.22 11.75 -3.69
N GLN A 122 18.01 12.26 -4.92
CA GLN A 122 18.95 12.04 -6.02
C GLN A 122 20.38 12.42 -5.58
N GLN A 123 21.27 11.43 -5.48
CA GLN A 123 22.70 11.68 -5.61
C GLN A 123 23.00 11.71 -7.11
N LYS A 124 22.91 12.91 -7.69
CA LYS A 124 23.54 13.19 -8.98
C LYS A 124 25.05 13.31 -8.82
#